data_AF-A0A6M3LA44-F1
#
_entry.id   AF-A0A6M3LA44-F1
#
_cell.length_a   1.000
_cell.length_b   1.000
_cell.length_c   1.000
_cell.angle_alpha   90.00
_cell.angle_beta   90.00
_cell.angle_gamma   90.00
#
_symmetry.space_group_name_H-M   'P 1'
#
loop_
_entity.id
_entity.type
_entity.pdbx_description
1 polymer ?
#
loop_
_entity_poly.entity_id
_entity_poly.type
_entity_poly.pdbx_seq_one_letter_code
_entity_poly.pdbx_strand_id
1 'polypeptide(L)'
;MPKPEKVTNPDKKVTDPVVIKYMEEHGIDHEYCEFYQDYAMPQIVDGRKEKGKSPYVKFYRDLQSNKRFLVSSARPMVDAEGVKLVAGWADQGNHFIAKNNLFQATVKENKVDLVIRNDQPDGRKAKDKLSFEPQLFLDEVEQFCGAPALLPVDPTNSNYKENVLEWDYVICKRRLRLIEGGFLGSWVFAQNPGGVVRMKYNQAGDFQLKLGQFKISADEEQIPLSVFDKLELEELYPFTVSDSGTFYPDADTETISVDGYVGLVADPTLIWANFHGATTANLIAGYSDGTSGGVSLATDGDLEDKYKTLHRVIYLFDTSALDDTAIVTAATLSIYGTEKSQAIGDVIPGINVYSVTPTSNTDVVAGDFVYTRYGTTEFSSDIIYAGWVTEDSFWNDFALNASGIAAIDVDGVSKFALREATHDAPNAEPTWATLGHFRCYGYFSEQGAGYKPKLVVTYTIPYQVTSTDGLVVGDAPISYEVYRLTSTDGLTMGDTPTGHQFYTRTATDGLTMGDTSAYIFWRSLIMTLKKRLLSLTLKIRSVSLSLPKRSL
;
A
#
# COMPACT_ATOMS: atom_id res chain seq x y z
N MET A 1 -0.27 48.65 -6.35
CA MET A 1 -1.37 47.86 -5.76
C MET A 1 -1.37 48.10 -4.26
N PRO A 2 -2.53 48.18 -3.59
CA PRO A 2 -2.57 48.23 -2.12
C PRO A 2 -1.80 47.05 -1.53
N LYS A 3 -1.10 47.26 -0.42
CA LYS A 3 -0.39 46.17 0.26
C LYS A 3 -1.45 45.15 0.73
N PRO A 4 -1.23 43.84 0.50
CA PRO A 4 -2.13 42.81 1.02
C PRO A 4 -2.20 42.91 2.55
N GLU A 5 -3.40 42.77 3.10
CA GLU A 5 -3.64 42.72 4.54
C GLU A 5 -3.61 41.27 5.03
N LYS A 6 -3.34 41.09 6.33
CA LYS A 6 -3.39 39.77 6.97
C LYS A 6 -4.83 39.22 6.95
N VAL A 7 -4.96 37.91 6.89
CA VAL A 7 -6.26 37.24 6.96
C VAL A 7 -6.78 37.33 8.40
N THR A 8 -7.78 38.18 8.61
CA THR A 8 -8.39 38.40 9.94
C THR A 8 -9.64 37.55 10.17
N ASN A 9 -10.24 36.99 9.12
CA ASN A 9 -11.39 36.11 9.26
C ASN A 9 -10.92 34.73 9.79
N PRO A 10 -11.36 34.31 10.99
CA PRO A 10 -10.94 33.03 11.58
C PRO A 10 -11.30 31.82 10.72
N ASP A 11 -12.42 31.85 9.98
CA ASP A 11 -12.86 30.74 9.12
C ASP A 11 -12.00 30.57 7.87
N LYS A 12 -11.28 31.63 7.49
CA LYS A 12 -10.34 31.63 6.37
C LYS A 12 -8.89 31.45 6.78
N LYS A 13 -8.61 31.42 8.09
CA LYS A 13 -7.23 31.34 8.56
C LYS A 13 -6.72 29.91 8.38
N VAL A 14 -5.48 29.77 7.95
CA VAL A 14 -4.81 28.47 7.90
C VAL A 14 -4.51 28.05 9.34
N THR A 15 -5.08 26.93 9.76
CA THR A 15 -4.93 26.39 11.12
C THR A 15 -4.27 25.01 11.15
N ASP A 16 -4.15 24.36 9.99
CA ASP A 16 -3.53 23.05 9.90
C ASP A 16 -2.00 23.16 10.11
N PRO A 17 -1.44 22.53 11.16
CA PRO A 17 -0.03 22.69 11.51
C PRO A 17 0.92 22.11 10.46
N VAL A 18 0.50 21.08 9.71
CA VAL A 18 1.32 20.49 8.63
C VAL A 18 1.40 21.46 7.47
N VAL A 19 0.26 22.06 7.10
CA VAL A 19 0.21 23.07 6.04
C VAL A 19 1.01 24.32 6.43
N ILE A 20 0.89 24.79 7.69
CA ILE A 20 1.66 25.93 8.19
C ILE A 20 3.16 25.65 8.09
N LYS A 21 3.61 24.48 8.55
CA LYS A 21 5.02 24.08 8.46
C LYS A 21 5.51 24.07 7.01
N TYR A 22 4.73 23.51 6.08
CA TYR A 22 5.06 23.51 4.65
C TYR A 22 5.18 24.92 4.08
N MET A 23 4.26 25.83 4.46
CA MET A 23 4.32 27.24 4.06
C MET A 23 5.60 27.91 4.56
N GLU A 24 5.96 27.70 5.83
CA GLU A 24 7.18 28.25 6.43
C GLU A 24 8.45 27.76 5.71
N GLU A 25 8.53 26.47 5.39
CA GLU A 25 9.65 25.88 4.63
C GLU A 25 9.83 26.49 3.23
N HIS A 26 8.75 27.01 2.63
CA HIS A 26 8.76 27.62 1.31
C HIS A 26 8.74 29.16 1.34
N GLY A 27 8.91 29.76 2.53
CA GLY A 27 8.92 31.21 2.70
C GLY A 27 7.57 31.88 2.44
N ILE A 28 6.47 31.15 2.64
CA ILE A 28 5.10 31.65 2.55
C ILE A 28 4.62 32.03 3.96
N ASP A 29 4.23 33.29 4.16
CA ASP A 29 3.66 33.73 5.44
C ASP A 29 2.19 33.32 5.55
N HIS A 30 1.91 32.34 6.41
CA HIS A 30 0.56 31.79 6.59
C HIS A 30 -0.46 32.83 7.10
N GLU A 31 -0.02 33.93 7.73
CA GLU A 31 -0.89 35.03 8.13
C GLU A 31 -1.47 35.81 6.94
N TYR A 32 -0.88 35.67 5.75
CA TYR A 32 -1.36 36.23 4.49
C TYR A 32 -1.95 35.18 3.54
N CYS A 33 -2.10 33.94 4.01
CA CYS A 33 -2.75 32.88 3.25
C CYS A 33 -4.20 32.75 3.67
N GLU A 34 -5.13 32.90 2.72
CA GLU A 34 -6.54 32.58 2.96
C GLU A 34 -6.84 31.15 2.50
N PHE A 35 -7.43 30.38 3.40
CA PHE A 35 -8.29 29.28 3.03
C PHE A 35 -9.54 29.86 2.37
N TYR A 36 -9.74 29.54 1.10
CA TYR A 36 -10.84 30.12 0.33
C TYR A 36 -11.82 29.09 -0.21
N GLN A 37 -11.51 27.80 -0.05
CA GLN A 37 -12.42 26.73 -0.42
C GLN A 37 -12.09 25.44 0.34
N ASP A 38 -13.12 24.89 0.99
CA ASP A 38 -13.10 23.55 1.58
C ASP A 38 -13.38 22.47 0.54
N TYR A 39 -13.30 21.22 0.98
CA TYR A 39 -13.81 20.07 0.25
C TYR A 39 -15.24 20.35 -0.22
N ALA A 40 -15.47 20.25 -1.53
CA ALA A 40 -16.77 20.50 -2.11
C ALA A 40 -17.05 19.50 -3.22
N MET A 41 -18.26 19.53 -3.77
CA MET A 41 -18.55 18.87 -5.03
C MET A 41 -18.81 19.90 -6.13
N PRO A 42 -18.69 19.49 -7.42
CA PRO A 42 -19.25 20.25 -8.53
C PRO A 42 -20.72 20.55 -8.29
N GLN A 43 -21.04 21.81 -7.98
CA GLN A 43 -22.44 22.23 -7.86
C GLN A 43 -23.07 22.24 -9.25
N ILE A 44 -24.30 21.72 -9.36
CA ILE A 44 -25.11 21.95 -10.54
C ILE A 44 -25.90 23.22 -10.30
N VAL A 45 -25.47 24.31 -10.93
CA VAL A 45 -26.19 25.60 -10.91
C VAL A 45 -26.82 25.77 -12.29
N ASP A 46 -28.13 25.96 -12.33
CA ASP A 46 -28.90 26.13 -13.58
C ASP A 46 -28.69 25.03 -14.63
N GLY A 47 -28.61 23.77 -14.17
CA GLY A 47 -28.41 22.61 -15.04
C GLY A 47 -27.01 22.51 -15.66
N ARG A 48 -26.08 23.39 -15.27
CA ARG A 48 -24.67 23.29 -15.63
C ARG A 48 -23.87 22.83 -14.44
N LYS A 49 -23.00 21.85 -14.66
CA LYS A 49 -22.00 21.44 -13.67
C LYS A 49 -21.00 22.59 -13.55
N GLU A 50 -21.22 23.47 -12.58
CA GLU A 50 -20.19 24.44 -12.21
C GLU A 50 -18.99 23.67 -11.67
N LYS A 51 -17.81 24.25 -11.90
CA LYS A 51 -16.52 23.66 -11.54
C LYS A 51 -16.32 23.71 -10.01
N GLY A 52 -17.16 23.03 -9.25
CA GLY A 52 -16.85 22.70 -7.88
C GLY A 52 -15.69 21.72 -7.87
N LYS A 53 -14.78 21.94 -6.91
CA LYS A 53 -13.49 21.24 -6.87
C LYS A 53 -13.61 20.03 -5.97
N SER A 54 -12.72 19.07 -6.20
CA SER A 54 -12.66 17.72 -5.65
C SER A 54 -12.99 17.55 -4.15
N PRO A 55 -13.71 16.49 -3.73
CA PRO A 55 -13.95 16.15 -2.31
C PRO A 55 -12.69 15.70 -1.57
N TYR A 56 -11.57 15.62 -2.29
CA TYR A 56 -10.25 15.27 -1.81
C TYR A 56 -9.37 16.49 -1.54
N VAL A 57 -9.78 17.71 -1.92
CA VAL A 57 -8.85 18.85 -1.98
C VAL A 57 -9.33 20.09 -1.24
N LYS A 58 -8.45 20.67 -0.40
CA LYS A 58 -8.56 22.04 0.12
C LYS A 58 -7.74 23.02 -0.70
N PHE A 59 -8.22 24.26 -0.83
CA PHE A 59 -7.52 25.30 -1.59
C PHE A 59 -7.17 26.51 -0.73
N TYR A 60 -5.97 26.99 -0.98
CA TYR A 60 -5.39 28.14 -0.31
C TYR A 60 -4.88 29.13 -1.33
N ARG A 61 -4.83 30.40 -0.94
CA ARG A 61 -4.31 31.49 -1.75
C ARG A 61 -3.43 32.37 -0.89
N ASP A 62 -2.19 32.56 -1.32
CA ASP A 62 -1.32 33.58 -0.76
C ASP A 62 -1.72 34.94 -1.33
N LEU A 63 -2.13 35.86 -0.45
CA LEU A 63 -2.57 37.19 -0.83
C LEU A 63 -1.41 38.09 -1.28
N GLN A 64 -0.16 37.78 -0.91
CA GLN A 64 1.02 38.56 -1.29
C GLN A 64 1.47 38.29 -2.72
N SER A 65 1.62 37.01 -3.07
CA SER A 65 2.07 36.61 -4.41
C SER A 65 0.93 36.29 -5.39
N ASN A 66 -0.30 36.19 -4.89
CA ASN A 66 -1.46 35.66 -5.62
C ASN A 66 -1.30 34.20 -6.08
N LYS A 67 -0.31 33.47 -5.58
CA LYS A 67 -0.15 32.04 -5.83
C LYS A 67 -1.28 31.27 -5.15
N ARG A 68 -1.70 30.19 -5.80
CA ARG A 68 -2.68 29.24 -5.28
C ARG A 68 -2.00 27.90 -5.13
N PHE A 69 -2.33 27.22 -4.06
CA PHE A 69 -1.89 25.86 -3.83
C PHE A 69 -3.03 25.07 -3.22
N LEU A 70 -2.88 23.77 -3.27
CA LEU A 70 -3.90 22.83 -2.84
C LEU A 70 -3.27 21.81 -1.91
N VAL A 71 -4.09 21.27 -1.02
CA VAL A 71 -3.75 20.12 -0.20
C VAL A 71 -4.70 19.03 -0.61
N SER A 72 -4.15 17.97 -1.19
CA SER A 72 -4.91 16.77 -1.56
C SER A 72 -4.86 15.77 -0.41
N SER A 73 -5.98 15.10 -0.18
CA SER A 73 -6.13 13.96 0.71
C SER A 73 -6.31 12.72 -0.15
N ALA A 74 -5.67 11.62 0.21
CA ALA A 74 -5.93 10.32 -0.43
C ALA A 74 -7.38 9.83 -0.18
N ARG A 75 -8.06 10.41 0.82
CA ARG A 75 -9.43 10.04 1.22
C ARG A 75 -10.41 11.20 1.03
N PRO A 76 -11.66 10.90 0.65
CA PRO A 76 -12.69 11.91 0.51
C PRO A 76 -13.09 12.42 1.89
N MET A 77 -13.34 13.72 2.01
CA MET A 77 -13.61 14.35 3.31
C MET A 77 -15.03 14.89 3.45
N VAL A 78 -15.80 14.89 2.36
CA VAL A 78 -17.23 15.22 2.30
C VAL A 78 -18.00 14.20 1.45
N ASP A 79 -19.30 14.07 1.70
CA ASP A 79 -20.22 13.22 0.92
C ASP A 79 -20.76 13.94 -0.33
N ALA A 80 -21.83 13.39 -0.92
CA ALA A 80 -22.45 13.95 -2.12
C ALA A 80 -23.24 15.24 -1.87
N GLU A 81 -23.52 15.53 -0.61
CA GLU A 81 -24.24 16.70 -0.18
C GLU A 81 -23.26 17.78 0.30
N GLY A 82 -21.95 17.53 0.23
CA GLY A 82 -20.91 18.40 0.76
C GLY A 82 -20.83 18.38 2.28
N VAL A 83 -21.46 17.40 2.93
CA VAL A 83 -21.43 17.23 4.38
C VAL A 83 -20.18 16.47 4.75
N LYS A 84 -19.46 16.96 5.76
CA LYS A 84 -18.23 16.35 6.25
C LYS A 84 -18.45 14.87 6.59
N LEU A 85 -17.53 14.01 6.17
CA LEU A 85 -17.51 12.63 6.60
C LEU A 85 -17.10 12.55 8.08
N VAL A 86 -17.74 11.65 8.81
CA VAL A 86 -17.50 11.40 10.22
C VAL A 86 -17.27 9.91 10.37
N ALA A 87 -16.01 9.52 10.56
CA ALA A 87 -15.68 8.15 10.92
C ALA A 87 -16.33 7.79 12.26
N GLY A 88 -16.97 6.63 12.32
CA GLY A 88 -17.58 6.15 13.56
C GLY A 88 -18.90 5.42 13.38
N TRP A 89 -19.31 4.76 14.45
CA TRP A 89 -20.62 4.14 14.61
C TRP A 89 -21.45 4.94 15.60
N ALA A 90 -22.76 5.00 15.37
CA ALA A 90 -23.75 5.48 16.31
C ALA A 90 -24.52 4.27 16.87
N ASP A 91 -24.45 4.08 18.18
CA ASP A 91 -25.21 3.06 18.90
C ASP A 91 -26.71 3.44 18.94
N GLN A 92 -27.57 2.53 18.51
CA GLN A 92 -29.04 2.66 18.55
C GLN A 92 -29.68 1.68 19.54
N GLY A 93 -28.89 1.08 20.45
CA GLY A 93 -29.30 0.13 21.47
C GLY A 93 -29.32 -1.32 20.98
N ASN A 94 -30.04 -1.61 19.90
CA ASN A 94 -30.13 -2.98 19.34
C ASN A 94 -29.44 -3.15 17.97
N HIS A 95 -28.83 -2.08 17.47
CA HIS A 95 -28.04 -2.08 16.23
C HIS A 95 -27.12 -0.87 16.22
N PHE A 96 -26.13 -0.89 15.34
CA PHE A 96 -25.23 0.22 15.08
C PHE A 96 -25.47 0.75 13.68
N ILE A 97 -25.38 2.06 13.51
CA ILE A 97 -25.46 2.73 12.20
C ILE A 97 -24.16 3.51 11.99
N ALA A 98 -23.57 3.42 10.81
CA ALA A 98 -22.45 4.27 10.45
C ALA A 98 -22.83 5.75 10.57
N LYS A 99 -21.94 6.55 11.17
CA LYS A 99 -21.98 8.02 11.06
C LYS A 99 -21.80 8.42 9.58
N ASN A 100 -21.91 9.72 9.27
CA ASN A 100 -21.95 10.18 7.89
C ASN A 100 -20.71 9.72 7.08
N ASN A 101 -20.91 8.96 6.00
CA ASN A 101 -19.83 8.39 5.19
C ASN A 101 -20.25 8.28 3.71
N LEU A 102 -19.37 7.84 2.82
CA LEU A 102 -19.69 7.57 1.39
C LEU A 102 -20.63 6.38 1.19
N PHE A 103 -20.95 5.69 2.27
CA PHE A 103 -21.88 4.59 2.33
C PHE A 103 -22.72 4.73 3.60
N GLN A 104 -23.86 4.07 3.61
CA GLN A 104 -24.61 3.77 4.81
C GLN A 104 -24.31 2.33 5.21
N ALA A 105 -23.95 2.11 6.47
CA ALA A 105 -23.82 0.77 7.03
C ALA A 105 -24.72 0.62 8.25
N THR A 106 -25.33 -0.55 8.38
CA THR A 106 -26.10 -0.95 9.55
C THR A 106 -25.59 -2.30 10.02
N VAL A 107 -25.36 -2.45 11.32
CA VAL A 107 -24.97 -3.70 11.95
C VAL A 107 -26.01 -4.09 12.97
N LYS A 108 -26.65 -5.25 12.77
CA LYS A 108 -27.61 -5.82 13.71
C LYS A 108 -27.18 -7.24 14.03
N GLU A 109 -26.85 -7.51 15.28
CA GLU A 109 -26.26 -8.78 15.71
C GLU A 109 -24.98 -9.06 14.92
N ASN A 110 -24.94 -10.12 14.11
CA ASN A 110 -23.80 -10.47 13.24
C ASN A 110 -24.01 -10.05 11.79
N LYS A 111 -25.19 -9.55 11.45
CA LYS A 111 -25.51 -9.15 10.09
C LYS A 111 -25.08 -7.72 9.85
N VAL A 112 -24.42 -7.51 8.73
CA VAL A 112 -24.00 -6.20 8.23
C VAL A 112 -24.68 -5.92 6.90
N ASP A 113 -25.34 -4.78 6.80
CA ASP A 113 -25.93 -4.26 5.57
C ASP A 113 -25.22 -2.95 5.18
N LEU A 114 -24.74 -2.87 3.95
CA LEU A 114 -24.01 -1.74 3.38
C LEU A 114 -24.73 -1.25 2.12
N VAL A 115 -24.91 0.06 1.99
CA VAL A 115 -25.48 0.70 0.80
C VAL A 115 -24.58 1.85 0.38
N ILE A 116 -24.10 1.81 -0.85
CA ILE A 116 -23.26 2.86 -1.42
C ILE A 116 -24.12 4.11 -1.63
N ARG A 117 -23.66 5.28 -1.17
CA ARG A 117 -24.40 6.54 -1.40
C ARG A 117 -24.06 7.16 -2.76
N ASN A 118 -22.80 7.02 -3.18
CA ASN A 118 -22.24 7.70 -4.35
C ASN A 118 -21.47 6.73 -5.23
N ASP A 119 -21.40 6.98 -6.53
CA ASP A 119 -20.50 6.26 -7.42
C ASP A 119 -19.07 6.27 -6.86
N GLN A 120 -18.50 5.08 -6.70
CA GLN A 120 -17.16 4.89 -6.17
C GLN A 120 -16.15 4.77 -7.33
N PRO A 121 -14.89 5.20 -7.12
CA PRO A 121 -13.83 5.06 -8.12
C PRO A 121 -13.59 3.62 -8.57
N ASP A 122 -13.90 2.64 -7.73
CA ASP A 122 -13.75 1.21 -8.04
C ASP A 122 -14.93 0.61 -8.82
N GLY A 123 -15.82 1.44 -9.34
CA GLY A 123 -16.90 1.05 -10.26
C GLY A 123 -18.25 0.81 -9.59
N ARG A 124 -18.30 0.66 -8.26
CA ARG A 124 -19.56 0.53 -7.53
C ARG A 124 -20.42 1.77 -7.73
N LYS A 125 -21.71 1.59 -7.91
CA LYS A 125 -22.69 2.64 -8.19
C LYS A 125 -23.45 3.06 -6.96
N ALA A 126 -23.93 4.30 -6.98
CA ALA A 126 -24.88 4.75 -5.97
C ALA A 126 -26.06 3.77 -5.87
N LYS A 127 -26.40 3.38 -4.63
CA LYS A 127 -27.41 2.40 -4.23
C LYS A 127 -27.03 0.93 -4.38
N ASP A 128 -25.84 0.61 -4.89
CA ASP A 128 -25.33 -0.76 -4.82
C ASP A 128 -25.33 -1.22 -3.36
N LYS A 129 -25.68 -2.49 -3.15
CA LYS A 129 -25.85 -3.08 -1.82
C LYS A 129 -24.92 -4.26 -1.60
N LEU A 130 -24.54 -4.43 -0.34
CA LEU A 130 -23.88 -5.63 0.15
C LEU A 130 -24.49 -5.96 1.52
N SER A 131 -24.88 -7.21 1.71
CA SER A 131 -25.29 -7.79 2.98
C SER A 131 -24.39 -8.98 3.28
N PHE A 132 -23.94 -9.14 4.50
CA PHE A 132 -23.15 -10.32 4.90
C PHE A 132 -23.36 -10.66 6.38
N GLU A 133 -23.23 -11.95 6.70
CA GLU A 133 -23.44 -12.51 8.04
C GLU A 133 -22.35 -13.56 8.32
N PRO A 134 -21.23 -13.15 8.93
CA PRO A 134 -20.06 -14.01 9.03
C PRO A 134 -20.18 -15.12 10.05
N GLN A 135 -19.71 -16.30 9.66
CA GLN A 135 -19.52 -17.49 10.48
C GLN A 135 -18.05 -17.86 10.55
N LEU A 136 -17.62 -18.38 11.69
CA LEU A 136 -16.26 -18.85 11.93
C LEU A 136 -16.31 -20.33 12.29
N PHE A 137 -15.40 -21.13 11.75
CA PHE A 137 -15.28 -22.55 12.05
C PHE A 137 -13.83 -22.86 12.46
N LEU A 138 -13.68 -23.73 13.46
CA LEU A 138 -12.42 -24.35 13.85
C LEU A 138 -12.57 -25.86 13.67
N ASP A 139 -11.80 -26.45 12.75
CA ASP A 139 -11.91 -27.86 12.37
C ASP A 139 -13.36 -28.28 12.08
N GLU A 140 -14.05 -27.49 11.25
CA GLU A 140 -15.47 -27.63 10.88
C GLU A 140 -16.49 -27.46 12.01
N VAL A 141 -16.05 -27.13 13.23
CA VAL A 141 -16.94 -26.78 14.34
C VAL A 141 -17.18 -25.27 14.36
N GLU A 142 -18.44 -24.85 14.18
CA GLU A 142 -18.81 -23.44 14.22
C GLU A 142 -18.52 -22.82 15.59
N GLN A 143 -17.86 -21.67 15.56
CA GLN A 143 -17.59 -20.82 16.71
C GLN A 143 -18.60 -19.67 16.69
N PHE A 144 -19.33 -19.51 17.78
CA PHE A 144 -20.33 -18.47 17.93
C PHE A 144 -19.75 -17.26 18.64
N CYS A 145 -20.25 -16.07 18.32
CA CYS A 145 -19.91 -14.83 19.00
C CYS A 145 -21.12 -14.21 19.70
N GLY A 146 -20.84 -13.32 20.64
CA GLY A 146 -21.84 -12.45 21.25
C GLY A 146 -22.19 -11.23 20.39
N ALA A 147 -22.95 -10.30 20.96
CA ALA A 147 -23.22 -9.02 20.33
C ALA A 147 -21.92 -8.20 20.14
N PRO A 148 -21.82 -7.36 19.09
CA PRO A 148 -20.64 -6.53 18.88
C PRO A 148 -20.50 -5.48 19.98
N ALA A 149 -19.26 -5.25 20.40
CA ALA A 149 -18.87 -4.16 21.28
C ALA A 149 -18.34 -2.98 20.46
N LEU A 150 -18.81 -1.77 20.75
CA LEU A 150 -18.25 -0.54 20.20
C LEU A 150 -17.01 -0.13 21.00
N LEU A 151 -15.84 -0.13 20.36
CA LEU A 151 -14.60 0.23 21.03
C LEU A 151 -14.49 1.76 21.20
N PRO A 152 -14.14 2.26 22.40
CA PRO A 152 -14.03 3.70 22.63
C PRO A 152 -12.89 4.34 21.84
N VAL A 153 -11.84 3.56 21.56
CA VAL A 153 -10.66 3.97 20.80
C VAL A 153 -10.34 2.87 19.81
N ASP A 154 -10.03 3.27 18.58
CA ASP A 154 -9.53 2.37 17.55
C ASP A 154 -8.21 1.71 17.99
N PRO A 155 -8.13 0.37 18.01
CA PRO A 155 -6.90 -0.34 18.37
C PRO A 155 -5.74 -0.13 17.38
N THR A 156 -6.03 0.29 16.15
CA THR A 156 -5.04 0.53 15.10
C THR A 156 -4.58 1.99 15.08
N ASN A 157 -5.49 2.94 15.31
CA ASN A 157 -5.14 4.36 15.28
C ASN A 157 -5.89 5.16 16.35
N SER A 158 -5.21 5.47 17.44
CA SER A 158 -5.79 6.11 18.62
C SER A 158 -6.48 7.47 18.37
N ASN A 159 -6.26 8.11 17.22
CA ASN A 159 -6.94 9.34 16.84
C ASN A 159 -8.42 9.12 16.48
N TYR A 160 -8.79 7.90 16.08
CA TYR A 160 -10.18 7.53 15.86
C TYR A 160 -10.84 7.01 17.14
N LYS A 161 -12.11 7.40 17.32
CA LYS A 161 -12.94 7.04 18.47
C LYS A 161 -14.24 6.43 17.97
N GLU A 162 -14.73 5.41 18.65
CA GLU A 162 -16.03 4.78 18.36
C GLU A 162 -16.19 4.36 16.89
N ASN A 163 -15.12 3.97 16.21
CA ASN A 163 -15.14 3.60 14.80
C ASN A 163 -14.89 2.12 14.54
N VAL A 164 -14.70 1.33 15.59
CA VAL A 164 -14.49 -0.11 15.50
C VAL A 164 -15.57 -0.84 16.28
N LEU A 165 -16.30 -1.72 15.60
CA LEU A 165 -17.11 -2.77 16.22
C LEU A 165 -16.28 -4.03 16.34
N GLU A 166 -16.33 -4.69 17.49
CA GLU A 166 -15.59 -5.91 17.78
C GLU A 166 -16.54 -7.05 18.22
N TRP A 167 -16.45 -8.19 17.56
CA TRP A 167 -17.08 -9.44 17.99
C TRP A 167 -16.01 -10.37 18.56
N ASP A 168 -16.32 -11.00 19.69
CA ASP A 168 -15.46 -12.01 20.29
C ASP A 168 -15.99 -13.42 19.96
N TYR A 169 -15.22 -14.17 19.17
CA TYR A 169 -15.51 -15.55 18.77
C TYR A 169 -14.77 -16.57 19.63
N VAL A 170 -14.27 -16.17 20.82
CA VAL A 170 -13.47 -16.97 21.75
C VAL A 170 -12.05 -17.25 21.25
N ILE A 171 -11.90 -17.78 20.03
CA ILE A 171 -10.60 -18.11 19.43
C ILE A 171 -9.95 -16.93 18.71
N CYS A 172 -10.75 -15.92 18.36
CA CYS A 172 -10.29 -14.69 17.72
C CYS A 172 -11.33 -13.58 17.90
N LYS A 173 -10.96 -12.38 17.46
CA LYS A 173 -11.84 -11.22 17.42
C LYS A 173 -12.09 -10.82 15.98
N ARG A 174 -13.34 -10.58 15.60
CA ARG A 174 -13.67 -9.92 14.34
C ARG A 174 -13.80 -8.43 14.58
N ARG A 175 -13.17 -7.60 13.76
CA ARG A 175 -13.28 -6.15 13.83
C ARG A 175 -13.82 -5.58 12.55
N LEU A 176 -14.72 -4.60 12.69
CA LEU A 176 -15.25 -3.81 11.59
C LEU A 176 -14.98 -2.33 11.84
N ARG A 177 -14.10 -1.77 11.02
CA ARG A 177 -13.55 -0.42 11.18
C ARG A 177 -14.10 0.52 10.11
N LEU A 178 -14.55 1.69 10.55
CA LEU A 178 -14.96 2.79 9.68
C LEU A 178 -13.93 3.92 9.72
N ILE A 179 -13.61 4.42 8.53
CA ILE A 179 -12.76 5.60 8.30
C ILE A 179 -13.42 6.44 7.21
N GLU A 180 -12.90 7.63 6.92
CA GLU A 180 -13.40 8.48 5.86
C GLU A 180 -13.36 7.76 4.51
N GLY A 181 -14.53 7.50 3.93
CA GLY A 181 -14.69 6.79 2.66
C GLY A 181 -14.36 5.29 2.71
N GLY A 182 -13.94 4.74 3.85
CA GLY A 182 -13.46 3.37 3.94
C GLY A 182 -14.23 2.50 4.95
N PHE A 183 -14.40 1.24 4.56
CA PHE A 183 -15.03 0.17 5.33
C PHE A 183 -14.06 -1.01 5.33
N LEU A 184 -13.54 -1.40 6.50
CA LEU A 184 -12.45 -2.36 6.62
C LEU A 184 -12.81 -3.47 7.61
N GLY A 185 -12.71 -4.72 7.18
CA GLY A 185 -12.83 -5.92 8.02
C GLY A 185 -11.47 -6.50 8.41
N SER A 186 -11.40 -7.08 9.60
CA SER A 186 -10.26 -7.91 9.99
C SER A 186 -10.63 -8.98 11.03
N TRP A 187 -9.83 -10.04 11.07
CA TRP A 187 -9.86 -11.07 12.09
C TRP A 187 -8.54 -11.06 12.86
N VAL A 188 -8.60 -11.00 14.19
CA VAL A 188 -7.44 -10.87 15.06
C VAL A 188 -7.34 -12.09 15.97
N PHE A 189 -6.32 -12.90 15.75
CA PHE A 189 -6.00 -14.07 16.56
C PHE A 189 -4.95 -13.65 17.60
N ALA A 190 -5.24 -13.88 18.88
CA ALA A 190 -4.29 -13.58 19.95
C ALA A 190 -3.23 -14.68 20.15
N GLN A 191 -3.51 -15.89 19.65
CA GLN A 191 -2.68 -17.09 19.77
C GLN A 191 -3.07 -18.11 18.69
N ASN A 192 -2.33 -19.21 18.61
CA ASN A 192 -2.67 -20.35 17.75
C ASN A 192 -4.02 -20.94 18.19
N PRO A 193 -5.04 -21.00 17.31
CA PRO A 193 -6.33 -21.59 17.63
C PRO A 193 -6.28 -23.13 17.66
N GLY A 194 -5.16 -23.75 17.25
CA GLY A 194 -4.92 -25.19 17.36
C GLY A 194 -5.61 -26.04 16.29
N GLY A 195 -6.09 -25.43 15.20
CA GLY A 195 -6.76 -26.13 14.11
C GLY A 195 -6.88 -25.30 12.83
N VAL A 196 -7.54 -25.87 11.83
CA VAL A 196 -7.87 -25.17 10.58
C VAL A 196 -9.00 -24.18 10.88
N VAL A 197 -8.79 -22.91 10.52
CA VAL A 197 -9.82 -21.88 10.67
C VAL A 197 -10.46 -21.58 9.32
N ARG A 198 -11.78 -21.70 9.24
CA ARG A 198 -12.57 -21.36 8.05
C ARG A 198 -13.51 -20.20 8.39
N MET A 199 -13.52 -19.18 7.54
CA MET A 199 -14.33 -17.97 7.68
C MET A 199 -15.29 -17.91 6.50
N LYS A 200 -16.58 -17.93 6.76
CA LYS A 200 -17.63 -17.85 5.74
C LYS A 200 -18.40 -16.56 5.92
N TYR A 201 -18.51 -15.75 4.88
CA TYR A 201 -19.06 -14.40 5.01
C TYR A 201 -20.57 -14.34 4.70
N ASN A 202 -21.13 -15.33 4.00
CA ASN A 202 -22.54 -15.39 3.60
C ASN A 202 -23.00 -14.10 2.90
N GLN A 203 -22.23 -13.67 1.92
CA GLN A 203 -22.43 -12.39 1.23
C GLN A 203 -23.53 -12.46 0.18
N ALA A 204 -24.31 -11.39 0.06
CA ALA A 204 -25.30 -11.18 -0.97
C ALA A 204 -25.36 -9.70 -1.37
N GLY A 205 -25.68 -9.41 -2.63
CA GLY A 205 -25.84 -8.04 -3.11
C GLY A 205 -25.24 -7.81 -4.49
N ASP A 206 -25.04 -6.53 -4.80
CA ASP A 206 -24.53 -6.04 -6.10
C ASP A 206 -22.99 -6.09 -6.17
N PHE A 207 -22.33 -6.17 -5.02
CA PHE A 207 -20.88 -6.33 -4.89
C PHE A 207 -20.53 -7.23 -3.70
N GLN A 208 -19.24 -7.58 -3.58
CA GLN A 208 -18.71 -8.47 -2.54
C GLN A 208 -17.52 -7.81 -1.81
N LEU A 209 -17.26 -8.26 -0.59
CA LEU A 209 -16.05 -7.97 0.16
C LEU A 209 -14.81 -8.49 -0.60
N LYS A 210 -13.70 -7.78 -0.43
CA LYS A 210 -12.40 -8.18 -0.97
C LYS A 210 -11.68 -9.04 0.07
N LEU A 211 -11.87 -10.36 -0.05
CA LEU A 211 -11.21 -11.34 0.82
C LEU A 211 -9.68 -11.32 0.65
N GLY A 212 -8.95 -11.73 1.68
CA GLY A 212 -7.49 -11.69 1.76
C GLY A 212 -6.78 -12.91 1.16
N GLN A 213 -5.54 -13.14 1.60
CA GLN A 213 -4.66 -14.21 1.09
C GLN A 213 -5.17 -15.64 1.29
N PHE A 214 -6.13 -15.84 2.19
CA PHE A 214 -6.66 -17.17 2.51
C PHE A 214 -7.95 -17.49 1.75
N LYS A 215 -8.31 -16.67 0.77
CA LYS A 215 -9.50 -16.86 -0.07
C LYS A 215 -9.49 -18.23 -0.75
N ILE A 216 -10.54 -19.01 -0.50
CA ILE A 216 -10.81 -20.29 -1.18
C ILE A 216 -12.03 -20.21 -2.11
N SER A 217 -12.89 -19.21 -1.92
CA SER A 217 -14.02 -18.92 -2.81
C SER A 217 -14.37 -17.43 -2.75
N ALA A 218 -15.40 -17.00 -3.49
CA ALA A 218 -15.90 -15.62 -3.39
C ALA A 218 -16.46 -15.26 -2.00
N ASP A 219 -16.80 -16.27 -1.18
CA ASP A 219 -17.47 -16.10 0.10
C ASP A 219 -16.74 -16.72 1.30
N GLU A 220 -15.60 -17.36 1.06
CA GLU A 220 -14.89 -18.12 2.10
C GLU A 220 -13.38 -17.91 2.07
N GLU A 221 -12.81 -17.88 3.26
CA GLU A 221 -11.37 -17.92 3.52
C GLU A 221 -11.04 -19.10 4.44
N GLN A 222 -9.89 -19.72 4.26
CA GLN A 222 -9.43 -20.83 5.09
C GLN A 222 -7.94 -20.73 5.40
N ILE A 223 -7.62 -20.68 6.69
CA ILE A 223 -6.26 -20.62 7.22
C ILE A 223 -5.87 -22.03 7.65
N PRO A 224 -4.90 -22.68 6.99
CA PRO A 224 -4.45 -24.00 7.38
C PRO A 224 -3.69 -23.94 8.72
N LEU A 225 -3.78 -25.01 9.52
CA LEU A 225 -3.07 -25.12 10.80
C LEU A 225 -1.57 -24.82 10.68
N SER A 226 -0.93 -25.25 9.58
CA SER A 226 0.50 -25.02 9.34
C SER A 226 0.90 -23.54 9.28
N VAL A 227 -0.03 -22.63 8.94
CA VAL A 227 0.22 -21.18 9.03
C VAL A 227 0.27 -20.74 10.48
N PHE A 228 -0.67 -21.18 11.31
CA PHE A 228 -0.66 -20.85 12.73
C PHE A 228 0.52 -21.48 13.47
N ASP A 229 0.87 -22.73 13.16
CA ASP A 229 2.06 -23.39 13.73
C ASP A 229 3.33 -22.60 13.41
N LYS A 230 3.45 -22.10 12.17
CA LYS A 230 4.59 -21.26 11.79
C LYS A 230 4.58 -19.92 12.55
N LEU A 231 3.43 -19.27 12.67
CA LEU A 231 3.30 -18.01 13.40
C LEU A 231 3.62 -18.17 14.90
N GLU A 232 3.25 -19.30 15.50
CA GLU A 232 3.58 -19.64 16.89
C GLU A 232 5.07 -19.88 17.06
N LEU A 233 5.70 -20.63 16.15
CA LEU A 233 7.15 -20.86 16.15
C LEU A 233 7.96 -19.58 15.95
N GLU A 234 7.41 -18.61 15.22
CA GLU A 234 8.03 -17.30 14.95
C GLU A 234 7.56 -16.21 15.92
N GLU A 235 6.68 -16.53 16.87
CA GLU A 235 6.10 -15.61 17.86
C GLU A 235 5.45 -14.35 17.27
N LEU A 236 4.70 -14.53 16.18
CA LEU A 236 4.10 -13.46 15.38
C LEU A 236 2.64 -13.14 15.75
N TYR A 237 2.28 -13.30 17.03
CA TYR A 237 0.96 -12.93 17.54
C TYR A 237 0.97 -11.54 18.22
N PRO A 238 -0.14 -10.77 18.18
CA PRO A 238 -1.42 -11.10 17.56
C PRO A 238 -1.34 -11.13 16.03
N PHE A 239 -1.90 -12.20 15.44
CA PHE A 239 -1.95 -12.38 14.00
C PHE A 239 -3.25 -11.81 13.46
N THR A 240 -3.16 -10.93 12.46
CA THR A 240 -4.33 -10.27 11.88
C THR A 240 -4.52 -10.70 10.44
N VAL A 241 -5.73 -11.11 10.08
CA VAL A 241 -6.16 -11.33 8.70
C VAL A 241 -7.05 -10.17 8.30
N SER A 242 -6.55 -9.30 7.42
CA SER A 242 -7.27 -8.12 6.92
C SER A 242 -7.78 -8.34 5.50
N ASP A 243 -8.73 -7.51 5.08
CA ASP A 243 -9.11 -7.38 3.68
C ASP A 243 -7.88 -7.04 2.80
N SER A 244 -7.84 -7.54 1.58
CA SER A 244 -6.76 -7.21 0.64
C SER A 244 -6.92 -5.79 0.09
N GLY A 245 -5.82 -5.04 0.03
CA GLY A 245 -5.75 -3.78 -0.71
C GLY A 245 -5.64 -4.09 -2.20
N THR A 246 -6.50 -3.51 -3.04
CA THR A 246 -6.33 -3.57 -4.50
C THR A 246 -6.05 -2.18 -5.02
N PHE A 247 -4.91 -2.05 -5.68
CA PHE A 247 -4.42 -0.79 -6.23
C PHE A 247 -4.39 -0.88 -7.75
N TYR A 248 -4.66 0.24 -8.40
CA TYR A 248 -4.65 0.40 -9.85
C TYR A 248 -3.82 1.63 -10.20
N PRO A 249 -3.14 1.65 -11.35
CA PRO A 249 -2.56 2.89 -11.88
C PRO A 249 -3.66 3.91 -12.19
N ASP A 250 -3.35 5.20 -12.19
CA ASP A 250 -4.30 6.19 -12.71
C ASP A 250 -4.43 6.04 -14.23
N ALA A 251 -5.58 6.41 -14.78
CA ALA A 251 -5.71 6.60 -16.22
C ALA A 251 -5.51 8.08 -16.55
N ASP A 252 -5.11 8.41 -17.78
CA ASP A 252 -4.96 9.81 -18.21
C ASP A 252 -6.22 10.67 -17.91
N THR A 253 -6.09 11.86 -17.34
CA THR A 253 -4.84 12.48 -16.86
C THR A 253 -4.40 11.93 -15.50
N GLU A 254 -3.17 11.45 -15.44
CA GLU A 254 -2.55 10.80 -14.29
C GLU A 254 -2.32 11.82 -13.15
N THR A 255 -2.52 11.37 -11.91
CA THR A 255 -2.49 12.27 -10.74
C THR A 255 -1.48 11.87 -9.67
N ILE A 256 -1.27 10.57 -9.47
CA ILE A 256 -0.41 10.00 -8.42
C ILE A 256 0.43 8.85 -8.98
N SER A 257 -0.15 8.02 -9.84
CA SER A 257 0.48 6.82 -10.41
C SER A 257 0.20 6.71 -11.91
N VAL A 258 1.02 5.95 -12.63
CA VAL A 258 0.91 5.76 -14.08
C VAL A 258 1.25 4.33 -14.46
N ASP A 259 0.69 3.84 -15.55
CA ASP A 259 1.21 2.70 -16.28
C ASP A 259 1.49 3.05 -17.74
N GLY A 260 2.28 2.21 -18.38
CA GLY A 260 2.68 2.46 -19.75
C GLY A 260 3.89 1.65 -20.15
N TYR A 261 4.47 2.01 -21.29
CA TYR A 261 5.69 1.38 -21.76
C TYR A 261 6.66 2.38 -22.33
N VAL A 262 7.92 2.02 -22.26
CA VAL A 262 9.00 2.70 -22.95
C VAL A 262 9.61 1.75 -23.96
N GLY A 263 9.79 2.25 -25.18
CA GLY A 263 10.21 1.45 -26.31
C GLY A 263 11.34 2.11 -27.06
N LEU A 264 12.26 1.27 -27.54
CA LEU A 264 13.20 1.63 -28.58
C LEU A 264 12.75 0.98 -29.89
N VAL A 265 12.50 1.81 -30.90
CA VAL A 265 12.34 1.38 -32.29
C VAL A 265 13.61 1.81 -33.03
N ALA A 266 14.53 0.87 -33.21
CA ALA A 266 15.89 1.18 -33.59
C ALA A 266 16.04 1.70 -35.03
N ASP A 267 17.08 2.51 -35.22
CA ASP A 267 17.89 2.47 -36.45
C ASP A 267 18.33 1.01 -36.69
N PRO A 268 18.06 0.41 -37.86
CA PRO A 268 18.29 -1.01 -38.12
C PRO A 268 19.76 -1.45 -38.03
N THR A 269 20.68 -0.53 -37.70
CA THR A 269 22.12 -0.79 -37.58
C THR A 269 22.64 -1.06 -36.17
N LEU A 270 21.79 -1.12 -35.14
CA LEU A 270 22.25 -1.34 -33.75
C LEU A 270 22.57 -2.82 -33.43
N ILE A 271 23.76 -3.03 -32.86
CA ILE A 271 24.17 -4.27 -32.17
C ILE A 271 23.58 -4.34 -30.75
N TRP A 272 23.52 -5.53 -30.15
CA TRP A 272 22.88 -5.76 -28.84
C TRP A 272 23.33 -4.77 -27.76
N ALA A 273 24.64 -4.58 -27.59
CA ALA A 273 25.17 -3.71 -26.54
C ALA A 273 24.67 -2.25 -26.65
N ASN A 274 24.59 -1.70 -27.87
CA ASN A 274 24.13 -0.32 -28.09
C ASN A 274 22.60 -0.23 -28.08
N PHE A 275 21.93 -1.29 -28.48
CA PHE A 275 20.49 -1.41 -28.52
C PHE A 275 19.89 -1.51 -27.11
N HIS A 276 20.42 -2.42 -26.29
CA HIS A 276 20.01 -2.67 -24.92
C HIS A 276 20.39 -1.52 -23.98
N GLY A 277 21.58 -0.95 -24.17
CA GLY A 277 22.14 0.16 -23.39
C GLY A 277 21.82 1.57 -23.90
N ALA A 278 20.82 1.74 -24.77
CA ALA A 278 20.47 3.04 -25.34
C ALA A 278 20.02 4.05 -24.27
N THR A 279 20.36 5.35 -24.44
CA THR A 279 20.17 6.35 -23.37
C THR A 279 19.43 7.64 -23.73
N THR A 280 19.10 7.93 -25.01
CA THR A 280 18.16 9.01 -25.48
C THR A 280 18.37 9.38 -26.97
N ALA A 281 19.53 9.08 -27.55
CA ALA A 281 19.85 9.45 -28.94
C ALA A 281 19.16 8.58 -30.02
N ASN A 282 18.58 7.46 -29.61
CA ASN A 282 17.83 6.55 -30.48
C ASN A 282 16.34 6.96 -30.46
N LEU A 283 15.54 6.55 -31.46
CA LEU A 283 14.09 6.81 -31.52
C LEU A 283 13.37 6.08 -30.38
N ILE A 284 13.45 6.67 -29.18
CA ILE A 284 12.88 6.16 -27.95
C ILE A 284 11.60 6.95 -27.68
N ALA A 285 10.53 6.23 -27.39
CA ALA A 285 9.25 6.82 -27.03
C ALA A 285 8.78 6.25 -25.69
N GLY A 286 8.23 7.13 -24.85
CA GLY A 286 7.46 6.77 -23.67
C GLY A 286 5.98 7.00 -23.97
N TYR A 287 5.14 6.09 -23.50
CA TYR A 287 3.71 6.11 -23.72
C TYR A 287 3.01 5.84 -22.39
N SER A 288 2.27 6.83 -21.89
CA SER A 288 1.42 6.72 -20.70
C SER A 288 -0.08 6.83 -20.98
N ASP A 289 -0.47 7.14 -22.23
CA ASP A 289 -1.86 7.32 -22.67
C ASP A 289 -2.36 6.18 -23.58
N GLY A 290 -1.58 5.11 -23.70
CA GLY A 290 -1.91 3.96 -24.53
C GLY A 290 -2.87 3.01 -23.84
N THR A 291 -3.85 2.44 -24.54
CA THR A 291 -4.75 1.44 -23.94
C THR A 291 -4.09 0.08 -23.71
N SER A 292 -3.03 -0.23 -24.45
CA SER A 292 -2.29 -1.49 -24.35
C SER A 292 -0.85 -1.36 -24.82
N GLY A 293 -0.02 -2.30 -24.38
CA GLY A 293 1.39 -2.42 -24.75
C GLY A 293 2.00 -3.61 -24.02
N GLY A 294 3.31 -3.80 -24.14
CA GLY A 294 3.91 -4.95 -23.49
C GLY A 294 5.40 -5.10 -23.66
N VAL A 295 5.89 -6.22 -23.15
CA VAL A 295 7.27 -6.64 -23.33
C VAL A 295 7.43 -7.12 -24.76
N SER A 296 8.42 -6.57 -25.47
CA SER A 296 8.76 -7.01 -26.82
C SER A 296 10.25 -6.97 -27.06
N LEU A 297 10.73 -7.94 -27.84
CA LEU A 297 12.10 -8.04 -28.34
C LEU A 297 12.01 -8.46 -29.82
N ALA A 298 12.72 -7.79 -30.73
CA ALA A 298 12.80 -8.21 -32.12
C ALA A 298 14.17 -7.96 -32.75
N THR A 299 14.61 -8.90 -33.58
CA THR A 299 15.78 -8.79 -34.46
C THR A 299 15.40 -8.13 -35.79
N ASP A 300 16.39 -7.58 -36.47
CA ASP A 300 16.20 -7.05 -37.82
C ASP A 300 16.05 -8.19 -38.86
N GLY A 301 15.26 -7.96 -39.90
CA GLY A 301 14.99 -8.96 -40.94
C GLY A 301 16.00 -8.94 -42.09
N ASP A 302 16.63 -7.79 -42.35
CA ASP A 302 17.47 -7.57 -43.52
C ASP A 302 18.96 -7.50 -43.14
N LEU A 303 19.28 -7.24 -41.86
CA LEU A 303 20.64 -7.09 -41.37
C LEU A 303 20.97 -8.11 -40.27
N GLU A 304 21.99 -8.92 -40.54
CA GLU A 304 22.51 -9.92 -39.62
C GLU A 304 23.09 -9.28 -38.34
N ASP A 305 22.82 -9.92 -37.20
CA ASP A 305 23.23 -9.49 -35.86
C ASP A 305 22.77 -8.06 -35.51
N LYS A 306 21.56 -7.68 -35.94
CA LYS A 306 20.94 -6.39 -35.62
C LYS A 306 19.59 -6.56 -34.95
N TYR A 307 19.23 -5.57 -34.14
CA TYR A 307 18.03 -5.56 -33.32
C TYR A 307 17.19 -4.32 -33.60
N LYS A 308 15.87 -4.51 -33.57
CA LYS A 308 14.91 -3.52 -34.07
C LYS A 308 13.96 -3.01 -33.00
N THR A 309 13.50 -3.86 -32.07
CA THR A 309 12.47 -3.48 -31.09
C THR A 309 12.80 -4.01 -29.71
N LEU A 310 12.85 -3.13 -28.71
CA LEU A 310 12.88 -3.51 -27.30
C LEU A 310 11.89 -2.64 -26.53
N HIS A 311 10.87 -3.25 -25.96
CA HIS A 311 9.87 -2.57 -25.14
C HIS A 311 9.92 -3.11 -23.71
N ARG A 312 9.88 -2.19 -22.74
CA ARG A 312 9.78 -2.47 -21.31
C ARG A 312 8.54 -1.78 -20.77
N VAL A 313 7.83 -2.46 -19.87
CA VAL A 313 6.57 -1.96 -19.31
C VAL A 313 6.82 -1.43 -17.91
N ILE A 314 6.12 -0.37 -17.52
CA ILE A 314 6.16 0.23 -16.19
C ILE A 314 4.73 0.23 -15.64
N TYR A 315 4.57 -0.26 -14.41
CA TYR A 315 3.34 -0.21 -13.64
C TYR A 315 3.62 0.44 -12.29
N LEU A 316 2.99 1.57 -12.02
CA LEU A 316 3.05 2.25 -10.74
C LEU A 316 1.69 2.17 -10.05
N PHE A 317 1.71 1.96 -8.74
CA PHE A 317 0.49 1.83 -7.93
C PHE A 317 0.60 2.77 -6.74
N ASP A 318 -0.41 3.63 -6.54
CA ASP A 318 -0.54 4.39 -5.30
C ASP A 318 -0.93 3.45 -4.16
N THR A 319 0.07 3.03 -3.38
CA THR A 319 -0.09 2.15 -2.23
C THR A 319 -0.12 2.92 -0.91
N SER A 320 -0.17 4.26 -0.95
CA SER A 320 -0.14 5.11 0.26
C SER A 320 -1.38 4.99 1.13
N ALA A 321 -2.42 4.30 0.65
CA ALA A 321 -3.60 3.98 1.45
C ALA A 321 -3.36 2.81 2.43
N LEU A 322 -2.24 2.08 2.27
CA LEU A 322 -1.74 1.16 3.29
C LEU A 322 -1.34 1.95 4.55
N ASP A 323 -1.41 1.29 5.69
CA ASP A 323 -0.95 1.88 6.96
C ASP A 323 0.59 1.95 6.95
N ASP A 324 1.19 3.01 7.51
CA ASP A 324 2.65 3.18 7.54
C ASP A 324 3.34 2.10 8.39
N THR A 325 2.58 1.41 9.25
CA THR A 325 3.04 0.25 10.01
C THR A 325 2.71 -1.08 9.36
N ALA A 326 2.04 -1.11 8.21
CA ALA A 326 1.64 -2.34 7.52
C ALA A 326 2.85 -3.24 7.23
N ILE A 327 2.71 -4.52 7.56
CA ILE A 327 3.63 -5.59 7.19
C ILE A 327 2.98 -6.35 6.05
N VAL A 328 3.51 -6.16 4.83
CA VAL A 328 3.02 -6.88 3.65
C VAL A 328 3.41 -8.36 3.77
N THR A 329 2.42 -9.24 3.68
CA THR A 329 2.61 -10.70 3.79
C THR A 329 2.52 -11.42 2.45
N ALA A 330 1.78 -10.85 1.49
CA ALA A 330 1.66 -11.39 0.14
C ALA A 330 1.26 -10.27 -0.84
N ALA A 331 1.66 -10.41 -2.10
CA ALA A 331 1.17 -9.53 -3.14
C ALA A 331 1.13 -10.23 -4.50
N THR A 332 0.17 -9.84 -5.34
CA THR A 332 0.02 -10.33 -6.71
C THR A 332 -0.16 -9.14 -7.65
N LEU A 333 0.70 -9.04 -8.66
CA LEU A 333 0.51 -8.15 -9.79
C LEU A 333 -0.21 -8.91 -10.89
N SER A 334 -1.40 -8.46 -11.28
CA SER A 334 -2.21 -9.10 -12.32
C SER A 334 -2.32 -8.21 -13.55
N ILE A 335 -1.96 -8.76 -14.71
CA ILE A 335 -2.04 -8.07 -16.00
C ILE A 335 -3.03 -8.78 -16.93
N TYR A 336 -3.98 -8.04 -17.48
CA TYR A 336 -4.92 -8.58 -18.45
C TYR A 336 -4.25 -8.69 -19.82
N GLY A 337 -4.03 -9.90 -20.32
CA GLY A 337 -3.30 -10.11 -21.58
C GLY A 337 -4.17 -9.84 -22.82
N THR A 338 -3.57 -9.29 -23.86
CA THR A 338 -4.26 -8.90 -25.10
C THR A 338 -3.71 -9.58 -26.34
N GLU A 339 -2.40 -9.77 -26.38
CA GLU A 339 -1.70 -10.32 -27.53
C GLU A 339 -0.46 -11.08 -27.09
N LYS A 340 -0.11 -12.13 -27.84
CA LYS A 340 1.23 -12.73 -27.79
C LYS A 340 1.67 -13.25 -29.16
N SER A 341 2.94 -13.11 -29.49
CA SER A 341 3.55 -13.68 -30.71
C SER A 341 5.02 -14.02 -30.47
N GLN A 342 5.49 -15.11 -31.07
CA GLN A 342 6.92 -15.47 -31.05
C GLN A 342 7.37 -16.04 -32.40
N ALA A 343 8.61 -15.73 -32.78
CA ALA A 343 9.35 -16.38 -33.85
C ALA A 343 10.88 -16.39 -33.58
N ILE A 344 11.29 -16.28 -32.32
CA ILE A 344 12.69 -16.47 -31.90
C ILE A 344 12.92 -17.96 -31.59
N GLY A 345 14.01 -18.54 -32.11
CA GLY A 345 14.14 -20.00 -32.26
C GLY A 345 15.06 -20.71 -31.27
N ASP A 346 15.76 -19.99 -30.41
CA ASP A 346 16.80 -20.52 -29.52
C ASP A 346 16.26 -20.82 -28.11
N VAL A 347 15.61 -19.85 -27.48
CA VAL A 347 15.05 -19.98 -26.13
C VAL A 347 13.66 -19.36 -26.12
N ILE A 348 12.69 -20.05 -25.50
CA ILE A 348 11.34 -19.49 -25.29
C ILE A 348 11.44 -18.47 -24.16
N PRO A 349 11.27 -17.15 -24.45
CA PRO A 349 11.45 -16.12 -23.44
C PRO A 349 10.40 -16.18 -22.33
N GLY A 350 10.83 -15.86 -21.11
CA GLY A 350 9.96 -15.63 -19.96
C GLY A 350 9.68 -14.15 -19.76
N ILE A 351 8.64 -13.84 -19.00
CA ILE A 351 8.36 -12.49 -18.50
C ILE A 351 8.39 -12.55 -16.99
N ASN A 352 9.02 -11.56 -16.38
CA ASN A 352 9.07 -11.43 -14.93
C ASN A 352 8.93 -9.96 -14.52
N VAL A 353 8.69 -9.75 -13.23
CA VAL A 353 8.58 -8.46 -12.58
C VAL A 353 9.94 -8.07 -12.00
N TYR A 354 10.32 -6.80 -12.15
CA TYR A 354 11.56 -6.23 -11.64
C TYR A 354 11.31 -4.85 -11.02
N SER A 355 12.27 -4.35 -10.25
CA SER A 355 12.24 -2.96 -9.79
C SER A 355 12.47 -1.98 -10.95
N VAL A 356 11.87 -0.79 -10.84
CA VAL A 356 12.12 0.34 -11.74
C VAL A 356 12.11 1.67 -11.01
N THR A 357 12.93 2.62 -11.48
CA THR A 357 12.98 4.00 -10.97
C THR A 357 12.72 5.00 -12.10
N PRO A 358 11.45 5.17 -12.55
CA PRO A 358 11.10 6.15 -13.57
C PRO A 358 11.35 7.59 -13.09
N THR A 359 11.40 8.53 -14.03
CA THR A 359 11.60 9.97 -13.72
C THR A 359 10.43 10.56 -12.95
N SER A 360 9.22 10.09 -13.25
CA SER A 360 7.95 10.60 -12.74
C SER A 360 7.08 9.45 -12.25
N ASN A 361 6.15 9.76 -11.34
CA ASN A 361 5.09 8.84 -10.99
C ASN A 361 3.83 9.00 -11.86
N THR A 362 3.77 10.03 -12.71
CA THR A 362 2.57 10.41 -13.47
C THR A 362 2.85 10.59 -14.97
N ASP A 363 3.99 10.09 -15.45
CA ASP A 363 4.38 10.18 -16.86
C ASP A 363 5.45 9.11 -17.15
N VAL A 364 5.38 8.50 -18.33
CA VAL A 364 6.40 7.58 -18.86
C VAL A 364 7.10 8.29 -20.00
N VAL A 365 8.37 8.65 -19.78
CA VAL A 365 9.16 9.43 -20.73
C VAL A 365 10.27 8.61 -21.36
N ALA A 366 10.79 9.05 -22.51
CA ALA A 366 11.87 8.36 -23.21
C ALA A 366 13.11 8.09 -22.33
N GLY A 367 13.41 8.98 -21.37
CA GLY A 367 14.51 8.80 -20.42
C GLY A 367 14.35 7.59 -19.49
N ASP A 368 13.14 7.03 -19.35
CA ASP A 368 12.87 5.86 -18.54
C ASP A 368 13.43 4.57 -19.16
N PHE A 369 13.79 4.58 -20.45
CA PHE A 369 14.39 3.42 -21.12
C PHE A 369 15.77 3.03 -20.57
N VAL A 370 16.49 3.95 -19.93
CA VAL A 370 17.89 3.74 -19.52
C VAL A 370 17.99 2.50 -18.63
N TYR A 371 18.80 1.52 -19.05
CA TYR A 371 18.89 0.21 -18.39
C TYR A 371 19.19 0.30 -16.88
N THR A 372 20.00 1.26 -16.44
CA THR A 372 20.35 1.45 -15.02
C THR A 372 19.18 1.85 -14.12
N ARG A 373 18.01 2.14 -14.69
CA ARG A 373 16.77 2.38 -13.93
C ARG A 373 16.03 1.10 -13.59
N TYR A 374 16.43 -0.03 -14.14
CA TYR A 374 15.81 -1.33 -13.91
C TYR A 374 16.72 -2.20 -13.05
N GLY A 375 16.11 -2.94 -12.14
CA GLY A 375 16.80 -3.99 -11.39
C GLY A 375 16.95 -5.27 -12.21
N THR A 376 17.78 -6.17 -11.70
CA THR A 376 17.95 -7.54 -12.22
C THR A 376 17.51 -8.63 -11.24
N THR A 377 17.12 -8.25 -10.01
CA THR A 377 16.50 -9.17 -9.06
C THR A 377 15.06 -9.42 -9.47
N GLU A 378 14.73 -10.68 -9.76
CA GLU A 378 13.36 -11.12 -10.05
C GLU A 378 12.44 -10.93 -8.85
N PHE A 379 11.24 -10.41 -9.09
CA PHE A 379 10.21 -10.20 -8.08
C PHE A 379 9.11 -11.25 -8.12
N SER A 380 9.09 -12.14 -9.09
CA SER A 380 8.18 -13.29 -9.14
C SER A 380 8.85 -14.49 -9.80
N SER A 381 8.12 -15.59 -9.99
CA SER A 381 8.50 -16.61 -10.97
C SER A 381 8.17 -16.13 -12.38
N ASP A 382 8.89 -16.65 -13.37
CA ASP A 382 8.62 -16.36 -14.78
C ASP A 382 7.24 -16.87 -15.22
N ILE A 383 6.51 -16.05 -15.98
CA ILE A 383 5.46 -16.53 -16.87
C ILE A 383 6.11 -16.72 -18.24
N ILE A 384 6.30 -17.97 -18.65
CA ILE A 384 6.81 -18.31 -19.99
C ILE A 384 5.79 -17.96 -21.07
N TYR A 385 6.24 -17.74 -22.32
CA TYR A 385 5.37 -17.45 -23.47
C TYR A 385 4.11 -18.33 -23.57
N ALA A 386 4.27 -19.65 -23.36
CA ALA A 386 3.15 -20.59 -23.43
C ALA A 386 2.09 -20.33 -22.34
N GLY A 387 2.53 -19.89 -21.16
CA GLY A 387 1.69 -19.55 -20.02
C GLY A 387 1.07 -18.15 -20.06
N TRP A 388 1.55 -17.26 -20.93
CA TRP A 388 0.89 -15.96 -21.13
C TRP A 388 -0.50 -16.15 -21.75
N VAL A 389 -1.54 -15.70 -21.08
CA VAL A 389 -2.94 -15.87 -21.49
C VAL A 389 -3.48 -14.59 -22.11
N THR A 390 -4.26 -14.73 -23.20
CA THR A 390 -4.83 -13.61 -23.99
C THR A 390 -6.33 -13.79 -24.26
N GLU A 391 -6.98 -14.79 -23.66
CA GLU A 391 -8.40 -15.05 -23.84
C GLU A 391 -9.24 -14.17 -22.90
N ASP A 392 -10.47 -13.83 -23.31
CA ASP A 392 -11.37 -12.98 -22.53
C ASP A 392 -11.63 -13.57 -21.13
N SER A 393 -11.23 -12.82 -20.10
CA SER A 393 -11.35 -13.09 -18.65
C SER A 393 -10.13 -13.69 -17.97
N PHE A 394 -8.99 -13.80 -18.64
CA PHE A 394 -7.78 -14.37 -18.05
C PHE A 394 -6.73 -13.33 -17.68
N TRP A 395 -6.33 -13.36 -16.41
CA TRP A 395 -5.27 -12.52 -15.83
C TRP A 395 -3.95 -13.30 -15.83
N ASN A 396 -2.86 -12.60 -16.15
CA ASN A 396 -1.50 -13.07 -15.96
C ASN A 396 -1.07 -12.63 -14.56
N ASP A 397 -1.12 -13.56 -13.61
CA ASP A 397 -0.87 -13.30 -12.19
C ASP A 397 0.60 -13.57 -11.82
N PHE A 398 1.32 -12.51 -11.47
CA PHE A 398 2.66 -12.56 -10.92
C PHE A 398 2.59 -12.52 -9.39
N ALA A 399 2.66 -13.70 -8.76
CA ALA A 399 2.80 -13.80 -7.32
C ALA A 399 4.18 -13.28 -6.90
N LEU A 400 4.21 -12.19 -6.13
CA LEU A 400 5.45 -11.54 -5.73
C LEU A 400 6.18 -12.38 -4.67
N ASN A 401 7.47 -12.59 -4.90
CA ASN A 401 8.38 -13.24 -3.95
C ASN A 401 8.80 -12.26 -2.84
N ALA A 402 9.68 -12.71 -1.93
CA ALA A 402 10.15 -11.87 -0.82
C ALA A 402 10.79 -10.54 -1.25
N SER A 403 11.51 -10.51 -2.37
CA SER A 403 12.09 -9.28 -2.93
C SER A 403 11.03 -8.36 -3.52
N GLY A 404 10.03 -8.91 -4.22
CA GLY A 404 8.89 -8.14 -4.73
C GLY A 404 8.02 -7.56 -3.62
N ILE A 405 7.76 -8.34 -2.57
CA ILE A 405 7.04 -7.88 -1.37
C ILE A 405 7.79 -6.72 -0.69
N ALA A 406 9.12 -6.84 -0.55
CA ALA A 406 9.94 -5.79 0.05
C ALA A 406 10.02 -4.51 -0.80
N ALA A 407 9.63 -4.57 -2.08
CA ALA A 407 9.58 -3.41 -2.97
C ALA A 407 8.26 -2.64 -2.91
N ILE A 408 7.26 -3.13 -2.17
CA ILE A 408 5.99 -2.42 -1.96
C ILE A 408 6.23 -1.25 -0.99
N ASP A 409 5.87 -0.07 -1.45
CA ASP A 409 5.98 1.19 -0.72
C ASP A 409 4.68 1.46 0.05
N VAL A 410 4.63 1.10 1.34
CA VAL A 410 3.41 1.17 2.16
C VAL A 410 2.94 2.60 2.46
N ASP A 411 3.75 3.62 2.19
CA ASP A 411 3.39 5.03 2.40
C ASP A 411 3.45 5.88 1.11
N GLY A 412 3.69 5.24 -0.04
CA GLY A 412 3.93 5.91 -1.30
C GLY A 412 3.52 5.11 -2.53
N VAL A 413 4.36 5.20 -3.58
CA VAL A 413 4.06 4.62 -4.89
C VAL A 413 4.96 3.41 -5.13
N SER A 414 4.36 2.23 -5.14
CA SER A 414 5.01 0.97 -5.49
C SER A 414 5.31 0.90 -6.98
N LYS A 415 6.53 0.50 -7.35
CA LYS A 415 7.04 0.62 -8.73
C LYS A 415 7.54 -0.72 -9.28
N PHE A 416 6.93 -1.15 -10.38
CA PHE A 416 7.23 -2.42 -11.01
C PHE A 416 7.48 -2.25 -12.50
N ALA A 417 8.38 -3.05 -13.06
CA ALA A 417 8.54 -3.19 -14.50
C ALA A 417 8.34 -4.63 -14.93
N LEU A 418 7.67 -4.84 -16.07
CA LEU A 418 7.77 -6.11 -16.78
C LEU A 418 8.89 -6.07 -17.78
N ARG A 419 9.70 -7.12 -17.75
CA ARG A 419 10.84 -7.31 -18.64
C ARG A 419 10.89 -8.74 -19.13
N GLU A 420 11.54 -8.91 -20.28
CA GLU A 420 11.88 -10.22 -20.80
C GLU A 420 13.02 -10.80 -19.94
N ALA A 421 12.82 -12.02 -19.44
CA ALA A 421 13.61 -12.58 -18.34
C ALA A 421 14.92 -13.25 -18.79
N THR A 422 15.02 -13.67 -20.06
CA THR A 422 16.13 -14.48 -20.57
C THR A 422 17.24 -13.65 -21.20
N HIS A 423 16.91 -12.56 -21.89
CA HIS A 423 17.84 -11.72 -22.66
C HIS A 423 17.90 -10.29 -22.12
N ASP A 424 16.76 -9.61 -21.98
CA ASP A 424 16.73 -8.21 -21.54
C ASP A 424 17.19 -8.07 -20.07
N ALA A 425 16.55 -8.78 -19.14
CA ALA A 425 16.89 -8.69 -17.71
C ALA A 425 18.38 -8.97 -17.41
N PRO A 426 18.96 -10.11 -17.84
CA PRO A 426 20.36 -10.45 -17.56
C PRO A 426 21.36 -9.78 -18.52
N ASN A 427 20.90 -9.01 -19.52
CA ASN A 427 21.73 -8.49 -20.60
C ASN A 427 22.49 -9.61 -21.35
N ALA A 428 21.75 -10.65 -21.75
CA ALA A 428 22.28 -11.76 -22.54
C ALA A 428 21.83 -11.62 -23.99
N GLU A 429 22.79 -11.49 -24.90
CA GLU A 429 22.50 -11.33 -26.33
C GLU A 429 21.71 -12.54 -26.86
N PRO A 430 20.54 -12.34 -27.51
CA PRO A 430 19.79 -13.41 -28.14
C PRO A 430 20.47 -13.90 -29.42
N THR A 431 20.23 -15.15 -29.82
CA THR A 431 20.68 -15.61 -31.14
C THR A 431 19.89 -14.87 -32.22
N TRP A 432 20.58 -14.19 -33.13
CA TRP A 432 19.92 -13.51 -34.23
C TRP A 432 19.19 -14.52 -35.13
N ALA A 433 17.97 -14.17 -35.53
CA ALA A 433 17.20 -14.88 -36.53
C ALA A 433 16.53 -13.88 -37.47
N THR A 434 16.37 -14.22 -38.75
CA THR A 434 15.62 -13.41 -39.69
C THR A 434 14.18 -13.21 -39.21
N LEU A 435 13.79 -11.96 -38.93
CA LEU A 435 12.46 -11.60 -38.40
C LEU A 435 12.11 -12.29 -37.06
N GLY A 436 13.13 -12.64 -36.28
CA GLY A 436 12.98 -13.16 -34.93
C GLY A 436 12.30 -12.14 -34.03
N HIS A 437 11.30 -12.58 -33.27
CA HIS A 437 10.59 -11.69 -32.35
C HIS A 437 9.97 -12.45 -31.19
N PHE A 438 9.71 -11.70 -30.12
CA PHE A 438 8.91 -12.08 -28.96
C PHE A 438 8.06 -10.86 -28.57
N ARG A 439 6.77 -11.10 -28.30
CA ARG A 439 5.88 -10.09 -27.71
C ARG A 439 4.80 -10.73 -26.86
N CYS A 440 4.53 -10.09 -25.73
CA CYS A 440 3.41 -10.40 -24.84
C CYS A 440 2.86 -9.08 -24.30
N TYR A 441 1.64 -8.75 -24.69
CA TYR A 441 1.00 -7.47 -24.40
C TYR A 441 -0.13 -7.65 -23.41
N GLY A 442 -0.35 -6.59 -22.63
CA GLY A 442 -1.47 -6.43 -21.74
C GLY A 442 -2.10 -5.06 -21.85
N TYR A 443 -3.25 -4.90 -21.21
CA TYR A 443 -3.91 -3.60 -21.09
C TYR A 443 -3.23 -2.70 -20.06
N PHE A 444 -3.42 -1.40 -20.26
CA PHE A 444 -3.12 -0.33 -19.31
C PHE A 444 -4.40 0.27 -18.72
N SER A 445 -4.26 1.23 -17.82
CA SER A 445 -5.40 1.84 -17.11
C SER A 445 -6.39 2.56 -18.04
N GLU A 446 -5.93 3.06 -19.19
CA GLU A 446 -6.72 3.76 -20.22
C GLU A 446 -7.77 2.84 -20.85
N GLN A 447 -7.56 1.52 -20.82
CA GLN A 447 -8.56 0.56 -21.30
C GLN A 447 -9.86 0.63 -20.48
N GLY A 448 -9.76 1.02 -19.19
CA GLY A 448 -10.89 1.22 -18.32
C GLY A 448 -11.29 0.00 -17.48
N ALA A 449 -12.46 0.11 -16.85
CA ALA A 449 -12.92 -0.83 -15.84
C ALA A 449 -12.98 -2.28 -16.36
N GLY A 450 -12.52 -3.22 -15.53
CA GLY A 450 -12.45 -4.64 -15.86
C GLY A 450 -11.12 -5.10 -16.49
N TYR A 451 -10.33 -4.16 -17.02
CA TYR A 451 -9.07 -4.47 -17.73
C TYR A 451 -7.83 -3.85 -17.10
N LYS A 452 -8.01 -2.87 -16.20
CA LYS A 452 -6.91 -2.17 -15.53
C LYS A 452 -5.95 -3.16 -14.83
N PRO A 453 -4.63 -3.01 -15.00
CA PRO A 453 -3.64 -3.68 -14.17
C PRO A 453 -3.93 -3.48 -12.69
N LYS A 454 -3.73 -4.52 -11.89
CA LYS A 454 -3.99 -4.45 -10.45
C LYS A 454 -2.85 -5.04 -9.65
N LEU A 455 -2.53 -4.37 -8.55
CA LEU A 455 -1.71 -4.91 -7.49
C LEU A 455 -2.61 -5.23 -6.31
N VAL A 456 -2.71 -6.52 -5.98
CA VAL A 456 -3.42 -6.98 -4.79
C VAL A 456 -2.40 -7.21 -3.69
N VAL A 457 -2.47 -6.43 -2.61
CA VAL A 457 -1.57 -6.52 -1.46
C VAL A 457 -2.34 -7.06 -0.26
N THR A 458 -1.84 -8.13 0.33
CA THR A 458 -2.26 -8.60 1.65
C THR A 458 -1.23 -8.17 2.68
N TYR A 459 -1.71 -7.62 3.78
CA TYR A 459 -0.87 -7.08 4.83
C TYR A 459 -1.50 -7.31 6.20
N THR A 460 -0.66 -7.33 7.22
CA THR A 460 -1.07 -7.24 8.61
C THR A 460 -0.68 -5.87 9.15
N ILE A 461 -1.36 -5.41 10.19
CA ILE A 461 -0.93 -4.21 10.92
C ILE A 461 -0.44 -4.68 12.28
N PRO A 462 0.84 -4.48 12.63
CA PRO A 462 1.36 -4.85 13.94
C PRO A 462 0.74 -3.94 15.00
N TYR A 463 0.40 -4.52 16.14
CA TYR A 463 -0.15 -3.76 17.26
C TYR A 463 0.89 -2.78 17.80
N GLN A 464 0.57 -1.48 17.82
CA GLN A 464 1.40 -0.47 18.45
C GLN A 464 0.91 -0.24 19.88
N VAL A 465 1.78 -0.45 20.86
CA VAL A 465 1.53 -0.03 22.25
C VAL A 465 2.19 1.32 22.45
N THR A 466 1.38 2.38 22.51
CA THR A 466 1.80 3.71 22.93
C THR A 466 1.36 3.96 24.36
N SER A 467 2.31 4.26 25.25
CA SER A 467 2.02 4.75 26.61
C SER A 467 2.49 6.18 26.76
N THR A 468 1.60 7.03 27.27
CA THR A 468 1.88 8.44 27.55
C THR A 468 2.48 8.63 28.95
N ASP A 469 2.29 7.69 29.87
CA ASP A 469 2.56 7.86 31.32
C ASP A 469 3.47 6.75 31.88
N GLY A 470 4.55 6.49 31.15
CA GLY A 470 5.46 5.39 31.43
C GLY A 470 4.90 4.02 31.00
N LEU A 471 5.78 3.15 30.50
CA LEU A 471 5.44 1.76 30.23
C LEU A 471 6.26 0.89 31.18
N VAL A 472 5.58 0.10 32.01
CA VAL A 472 6.22 -0.90 32.87
C VAL A 472 5.99 -2.25 32.22
N VAL A 473 7.06 -2.84 31.69
CA VAL A 473 7.05 -4.24 31.24
C VAL A 473 7.63 -5.06 32.39
N GLY A 474 6.75 -5.65 33.19
CA GLY A 474 7.12 -6.49 34.34
C GLY A 474 7.08 -7.96 33.97
N ASP A 475 7.98 -8.75 34.56
CA ASP A 475 8.12 -10.21 34.56
C ASP A 475 7.32 -10.93 33.45
N ALA A 476 7.72 -10.68 32.21
CA ALA A 476 7.18 -11.42 31.08
C ALA A 476 7.75 -12.86 31.17
N PRO A 477 6.90 -13.91 31.27
CA PRO A 477 7.38 -15.26 31.04
C PRO A 477 7.95 -15.31 29.63
N ILE A 478 9.19 -15.79 29.53
CA ILE A 478 10.01 -15.95 28.31
C ILE A 478 9.17 -15.88 27.02
N SER A 479 9.05 -14.68 26.44
CA SER A 479 8.50 -14.44 25.11
C SER A 479 9.54 -13.69 24.27
N TYR A 480 9.81 -14.18 23.07
CA TYR A 480 10.50 -13.53 21.98
C TYR A 480 9.52 -12.65 21.17
N GLU A 481 8.92 -11.66 21.81
CA GLU A 481 8.04 -10.72 21.11
C GLU A 481 8.84 -9.54 20.52
N VAL A 482 8.60 -9.22 19.25
CA VAL A 482 9.15 -8.01 18.58
C VAL A 482 8.19 -6.84 18.82
N TYR A 483 8.36 -6.14 19.94
CA TYR A 483 7.60 -4.92 20.22
C TYR A 483 8.29 -3.67 19.66
N ARG A 484 7.58 -2.87 18.87
CA ARG A 484 7.90 -1.44 18.72
C ARG A 484 7.28 -0.68 19.89
N LEU A 485 8.12 -0.22 20.81
CA LEU A 485 7.71 0.52 22.00
C LEU A 485 8.08 1.99 21.83
N THR A 486 7.09 2.87 21.89
CA THR A 486 7.30 4.32 21.95
C THR A 486 6.73 4.84 23.27
N SER A 487 7.57 5.46 24.09
CA SER A 487 7.17 6.06 25.36
C SER A 487 7.70 7.49 25.47
N THR A 488 6.82 8.40 25.87
CA THR A 488 7.18 9.81 26.07
C THR A 488 7.87 10.04 27.41
N ASP A 489 7.43 9.34 28.47
CA ASP A 489 7.74 9.67 29.88
C ASP A 489 8.50 8.55 30.64
N GLY A 490 9.35 7.82 29.92
CA GLY A 490 10.27 6.83 30.48
C GLY A 490 9.81 5.38 30.37
N LEU A 491 10.78 4.48 30.25
CA LEU A 491 10.55 3.04 30.12
C LEU A 491 11.26 2.31 31.26
N THR A 492 10.50 1.55 32.04
CA THR A 492 11.03 0.71 33.11
C THR A 492 10.88 -0.76 32.72
N MET A 493 12.00 -1.47 32.65
CA MET A 493 12.02 -2.91 32.38
C MET A 493 12.42 -3.65 33.65
N GLY A 494 11.60 -4.61 34.06
CA GLY A 494 11.92 -5.54 35.15
C GLY A 494 12.96 -6.60 34.78
N ASP A 495 13.23 -7.51 35.70
CA ASP A 495 14.20 -8.60 35.50
C ASP A 495 13.68 -9.55 34.43
N THR A 496 14.34 -9.60 33.26
CA THR A 496 13.84 -10.36 32.09
C THR A 496 14.63 -11.67 31.93
N PRO A 497 14.00 -12.85 31.87
CA PRO A 497 14.75 -14.08 31.60
C PRO A 497 15.36 -14.05 30.19
N THR A 498 16.49 -14.74 30.05
CA THR A 498 17.29 -14.94 28.82
C THR A 498 16.45 -15.11 27.55
N GLY A 499 16.31 -14.05 26.76
CA GLY A 499 15.69 -14.04 25.43
C GLY A 499 16.30 -12.97 24.53
N HIS A 500 16.29 -13.20 23.21
CA HIS A 500 16.72 -12.20 22.22
C HIS A 500 15.54 -11.32 21.87
N GLN A 501 15.53 -10.05 22.31
CA GLN A 501 14.47 -9.10 21.96
C GLN A 501 15.00 -7.99 21.05
N PHE A 502 14.25 -7.67 20.00
CA PHE A 502 14.56 -6.61 19.04
C PHE A 502 13.71 -5.37 19.36
N TYR A 503 14.35 -4.29 19.80
CA TYR A 503 13.67 -3.02 20.05
C TYR A 503 14.13 -1.95 19.06
N THR A 504 13.18 -1.27 18.43
CA THR A 504 13.41 0.04 17.79
C THR A 504 12.77 1.09 18.70
N ARG A 505 13.54 2.03 19.26
CA ARG A 505 13.10 2.91 20.36
C ARG A 505 13.28 4.39 20.08
N THR A 506 12.30 5.16 20.57
CA THR A 506 12.40 6.60 20.82
C THR A 506 11.87 6.84 22.24
N ALA A 507 12.73 7.23 23.19
CA ALA A 507 12.33 7.63 24.53
C ALA A 507 12.84 9.06 24.78
N THR A 508 11.96 9.93 25.30
CA THR A 508 12.29 11.36 25.48
C THR A 508 12.86 11.65 26.87
N ASP A 509 12.33 11.00 27.92
CA ASP A 509 12.77 11.20 29.31
C ASP A 509 13.17 9.89 30.00
N GLY A 510 14.48 9.63 30.08
CA GLY A 510 15.08 8.59 30.95
C GLY A 510 14.84 7.13 30.53
N LEU A 511 15.83 6.28 30.83
CA LEU A 511 15.72 4.83 30.69
C LEU A 511 16.23 4.17 31.98
N THR A 512 15.41 3.33 32.59
CA THR A 512 15.81 2.54 33.76
C THR A 512 15.76 1.07 33.40
N MET A 513 16.92 0.40 33.45
CA MET A 513 17.04 -1.04 33.21
C MET A 513 17.39 -1.73 34.53
N GLY A 514 16.68 -2.82 34.87
CA GLY A 514 17.02 -3.70 35.97
C GLY A 514 18.30 -4.53 35.72
N ASP A 515 18.72 -5.28 36.72
CA ASP A 515 19.94 -6.10 36.67
C ASP A 515 19.66 -7.38 35.87
N THR A 516 19.85 -7.37 34.53
CA THR A 516 19.81 -8.64 33.78
C THR A 516 20.80 -8.73 32.62
N SER A 517 21.46 -9.90 32.54
CA SER A 517 22.43 -10.27 31.52
C SER A 517 21.75 -10.68 30.22
N ALA A 518 21.51 -9.73 29.33
CA ALA A 518 21.02 -9.96 27.96
C ALA A 518 22.10 -9.65 26.91
N TYR A 519 22.24 -10.52 25.90
CA TYR A 519 22.95 -10.21 24.66
C TYR A 519 22.06 -9.29 23.81
N ILE A 520 22.23 -7.97 23.96
CA ILE A 520 21.45 -6.98 23.22
C ILE A 520 22.14 -6.69 21.87
N PHE A 521 21.50 -7.02 20.75
CA PHE A 521 21.95 -6.63 19.41
C PHE A 521 21.28 -5.31 18.99
N TRP A 522 22.08 -4.25 18.82
CA TRP A 522 21.60 -2.94 18.42
C TRP A 522 21.66 -2.78 16.89
N ARG A 523 20.54 -2.48 16.23
CA ARG A 523 20.53 -2.03 14.82
C ARG A 523 20.61 -0.50 14.69
N SER A 524 20.04 0.27 15.61
CA SER A 524 20.15 1.74 15.65
C SER A 524 19.65 2.32 16.98
N LEU A 525 20.33 3.33 17.51
CA LEU A 525 19.91 4.12 18.68
C LEU A 525 19.85 5.60 18.27
N ILE A 526 18.67 6.21 18.31
CA ILE A 526 18.49 7.65 18.07
C ILE A 526 17.98 8.28 19.37
N MET A 527 18.85 8.98 20.09
CA MET A 527 18.47 9.79 21.25
C MET A 527 18.36 11.26 20.85
N THR A 528 17.17 11.84 20.97
CA THR A 528 16.95 13.27 20.71
C THR A 528 17.15 14.05 22.01
N LEU A 529 18.33 14.64 22.20
CA LEU A 529 18.68 15.42 23.39
C LEU A 529 17.97 16.79 23.39
N LYS A 530 16.97 16.98 24.25
CA LYS A 530 16.50 18.32 24.65
C LYS A 530 17.11 18.70 26.01
N LYS A 531 18.14 19.56 25.97
CA LYS A 531 18.69 20.39 27.08
C LYS A 531 18.36 19.94 28.52
N ARG A 532 18.93 18.83 29.00
CA ARG A 532 19.24 18.61 30.44
C ARG A 532 20.25 17.47 30.60
N LEU A 533 21.18 17.63 31.54
CA LEU A 533 22.20 16.63 31.86
C LEU A 533 21.54 15.36 32.42
N LEU A 534 21.82 14.21 31.80
CA LEU A 534 21.54 12.91 32.38
C LEU A 534 22.88 12.22 32.70
N SER A 535 23.03 11.72 33.94
CA SER A 535 24.13 10.82 34.31
C SER A 535 23.74 9.39 33.95
N LEU A 536 24.46 8.77 33.02
CA LEU A 536 24.33 7.36 32.71
C LEU A 536 25.26 6.55 33.64
N THR A 537 24.71 5.78 34.58
CA THR A 537 25.51 4.86 35.40
C THR A 537 25.30 3.44 34.90
N LEU A 538 26.24 2.90 34.12
CA LEU A 538 26.27 1.50 33.70
C LEU A 538 27.12 0.70 34.67
N LYS A 539 26.51 -0.23 35.43
CA LYS A 539 27.24 -1.29 36.15
C LYS A 539 27.24 -2.55 35.29
N ILE A 540 28.25 -2.73 34.45
CA ILE A 540 28.47 -3.99 33.70
C ILE A 540 29.82 -4.59 34.12
N ARG A 541 29.89 -5.93 34.28
CA ARG A 541 31.13 -6.64 34.66
C ARG A 541 32.15 -6.83 33.53
N SER A 542 31.78 -6.68 32.26
CA SER A 542 32.73 -6.71 31.13
C SER A 542 32.08 -6.19 29.84
N VAL A 543 32.85 -5.47 29.03
CA VAL A 543 32.50 -5.09 27.65
C VAL A 543 33.56 -5.70 26.73
N SER A 544 33.16 -6.52 25.77
CA SER A 544 34.03 -7.02 24.70
C SER A 544 33.62 -6.36 23.39
N LEU A 545 34.47 -5.50 22.85
CA LEU A 545 34.26 -4.82 21.58
C LEU A 545 35.15 -5.50 20.52
N SER A 546 34.56 -6.15 19.52
CA SER A 546 35.32 -6.64 18.35
C SER A 546 35.10 -5.68 17.18
N LEU A 547 36.12 -4.89 16.86
CA LEU A 547 36.09 -4.01 15.69
C LEU A 547 36.61 -4.77 14.46
N PRO A 548 35.99 -4.60 13.27
CA PRO A 548 36.52 -5.17 12.04
C PRO A 548 37.89 -4.55 11.71
N LYS A 549 38.88 -5.40 11.40
CA LYS A 549 40.21 -4.97 10.93
C LYS A 549 40.04 -4.13 9.66
N ARG A 550 40.45 -2.86 9.70
CA ARG A 550 40.80 -2.10 8.49
C ARG A 550 42.09 -2.69 7.93
N SER A 551 42.04 -3.25 6.73
CA SER A 551 43.23 -3.37 5.87
C SER A 551 43.68 -1.96 5.47
N LEU A 552 44.96 -1.66 5.70
CA LEU A 552 45.66 -0.54 5.08
C LEU A 552 45.97 -0.86 3.62
#